data_AF-D0SGS6-F1
#
_entry.id   AF-D0SGS6-F1
#
_cell.length_a   1.000
_cell.length_b   1.000
_cell.length_c   1.000
_cell.angle_alpha   90.00
_cell.angle_beta   90.00
_cell.angle_gamma   90.00
#
_symmetry.space_group_name_H-M   'P 1'
#
loop_
_entity.id
_entity.type
_entity.pdbx_description
1 polymer ?
#
loop_
_entity_poly.entity_id
_entity_poly.type
_entity_poly.pdbx_seq_one_letter_code
_entity_poly.pdbx_strand_id
1 'polypeptide(L)'
;MSAINQAKSQLKYFVKRSAVCSIYEHSANSKVCFGKNLVIVLKLNKDRLIYKEYTFVDGQAKLAVEHKIMLNQAEMFTVKHHFKKTHQEKDIKIA
;
A
#
# COMPACT_ATOMS: atom_id res chain seq x y z
N MET A 1 7.02 -7.09 18.25
CA MET A 1 5.78 -7.10 17.43
C MET A 1 6.01 -8.01 16.22
N SER A 2 5.18 -9.03 15.98
CA SER A 2 5.39 -10.03 14.90
C SER A 2 5.30 -9.43 13.48
N ALA A 3 5.94 -10.07 12.50
CA ALA A 3 5.95 -9.60 11.11
C ALA A 3 4.54 -9.51 10.51
N ILE A 4 3.67 -10.48 10.80
CA ILE A 4 2.27 -10.42 10.40
C ILE A 4 1.51 -9.21 10.99
N ASN A 5 1.80 -8.81 12.24
CA ASN A 5 1.16 -7.66 12.86
C ASN A 5 1.68 -6.35 12.27
N GLN A 6 2.98 -6.27 11.96
CA GLN A 6 3.55 -5.16 11.21
C GLN A 6 2.89 -5.04 9.83
N ALA A 7 2.72 -6.16 9.11
CA ALA A 7 2.10 -6.17 7.79
C ALA A 7 0.64 -5.71 7.85
N LYS A 8 -0.15 -6.22 8.79
CA LYS A 8 -1.54 -5.78 9.01
C LYS A 8 -1.62 -4.28 9.34
N SER A 9 -0.72 -3.78 10.18
CA SER A 9 -0.63 -2.34 10.48
C SER A 9 -0.31 -1.53 9.23
N GLN A 10 0.63 -2.00 8.41
CA GLN A 10 1.01 -1.34 7.16
C GLN A 10 -0.13 -1.31 6.13
N LEU A 11 -0.91 -2.38 6.02
CA LEU A 11 -2.10 -2.41 5.17
C LEU A 11 -3.15 -1.38 5.63
N LYS A 12 -3.42 -1.29 6.94
CA LYS A 12 -4.33 -0.27 7.50
C LYS A 12 -3.80 1.15 7.25
N TYR A 13 -2.51 1.36 7.42
CA TYR A 13 -1.88 2.64 7.17
C TYR A 13 -2.00 3.05 5.70
N PHE A 14 -1.80 2.11 4.77
CA PHE A 14 -2.05 2.34 3.35
C PHE A 14 -3.50 2.77 3.08
N VAL A 15 -4.52 2.11 3.65
CA VAL A 15 -5.92 2.52 3.47
C VAL A 15 -6.13 3.96 3.96
N LYS A 16 -5.64 4.28 5.16
CA LYS A 16 -5.74 5.63 5.73
C LYS A 16 -5.04 6.68 4.88
N ARG A 17 -3.83 6.41 4.38
CA ARG A 17 -3.07 7.37 3.56
C ARG A 17 -3.60 7.48 2.14
N SER A 18 -4.08 6.38 1.56
CA SER A 18 -4.72 6.39 0.26
C SER A 18 -6.01 7.21 0.25
N ALA A 19 -6.63 7.47 1.42
CA ALA A 19 -7.78 8.36 1.58
C ALA A 19 -7.62 9.73 0.90
N VAL A 20 -6.41 10.29 0.90
CA VAL A 20 -6.08 11.60 0.27
C VAL A 20 -5.63 11.48 -1.18
N CYS A 21 -5.73 10.29 -1.77
CA CYS A 21 -5.32 9.96 -3.12
C CYS A 21 -6.49 9.37 -3.93
N SER A 22 -6.25 9.18 -5.21
CA SER A 22 -7.04 8.30 -6.08
C SER A 22 -6.22 7.06 -6.42
N ILE A 23 -6.81 5.88 -6.25
CA ILE A 23 -6.19 4.62 -6.67
C ILE A 23 -6.20 4.60 -8.21
N TYR A 24 -5.03 4.43 -8.82
CA TYR A 24 -4.85 4.40 -10.27
C TYR A 24 -4.52 3.01 -10.79
N GLU A 25 -3.78 2.22 -9.99
CA GLU A 25 -3.47 0.83 -10.33
C GLU A 25 -3.84 -0.09 -9.17
N HIS A 26 -4.55 -1.17 -9.50
CA HIS A 26 -4.82 -2.26 -8.61
C HIS A 26 -4.64 -3.60 -9.34
N SER A 27 -3.63 -4.34 -8.93
CA SER A 27 -3.38 -5.70 -9.38
C SER A 27 -3.34 -6.67 -8.20
N ALA A 28 -3.20 -7.96 -8.49
CA ALA A 28 -3.12 -9.00 -7.46
C ALA A 28 -1.96 -8.78 -6.46
N ASN A 29 -0.91 -8.06 -6.88
CA ASN A 29 0.32 -7.90 -6.12
C ASN A 29 0.74 -6.43 -5.94
N SER A 30 0.06 -5.46 -6.54
CA SER A 30 0.42 -4.04 -6.43
C SER A 30 -0.82 -3.16 -6.28
N LYS A 31 -0.70 -2.11 -5.47
CA LYS A 31 -1.66 -1.01 -5.37
C LYS A 31 -0.90 0.30 -5.43
N VAL A 32 -1.32 1.18 -6.32
CA VAL A 32 -0.69 2.49 -6.51
C VAL A 32 -1.74 3.58 -6.43
N CYS A 33 -1.48 4.56 -5.57
CA CYS A 33 -2.34 5.70 -5.32
C CYS A 33 -1.60 6.98 -5.70
N PHE A 34 -2.27 7.86 -6.45
CA PHE A 34 -1.74 9.17 -6.82
C PHE A 34 -2.56 10.26 -6.13
N GLY A 35 -1.89 11.10 -5.36
CA GLY A 35 -2.40 12.35 -4.81
C GLY A 35 -1.70 13.55 -5.46
N LYS A 36 -2.03 14.77 -5.00
CA LYS A 36 -1.53 16.02 -5.59
C LYS A 36 0.00 16.10 -5.70
N ASN A 37 0.71 15.80 -4.60
CA ASN A 37 2.18 15.79 -4.53
C ASN A 37 2.72 14.48 -3.91
N LEU A 38 1.95 13.40 -4.00
CA LEU A 38 2.21 12.14 -3.27
C LEU A 38 1.88 10.95 -4.17
N VAL A 39 2.79 9.98 -4.24
CA VAL A 39 2.51 8.64 -4.77
C VAL A 39 2.72 7.64 -3.66
N ILE A 40 1.74 6.77 -3.46
CA ILE A 40 1.83 5.67 -2.48
C ILE A 40 1.83 4.37 -3.24
N VAL A 41 2.83 3.53 -3.00
CA VAL A 41 2.95 2.21 -3.60
C VAL A 41 2.91 1.17 -2.50
N LEU A 42 1.99 0.21 -2.61
CA LEU A 42 1.93 -0.97 -1.76
C LEU A 42 2.06 -2.21 -2.64
N LYS A 43 3.10 -3.01 -2.42
CA LYS A 43 3.44 -4.16 -3.26
C LYS A 43 3.66 -5.41 -2.43
N LEU A 44 3.14 -6.53 -2.92
CA LEU A 44 3.48 -7.88 -2.49
C LEU A 44 4.50 -8.49 -3.46
N ASN A 45 5.63 -8.92 -2.92
CA ASN A 45 6.59 -9.80 -3.56
C ASN A 45 6.61 -11.14 -2.81
N LYS A 46 7.18 -12.19 -3.42
CA LYS A 46 7.19 -13.60 -2.95
C LYS A 46 7.17 -13.79 -1.42
N ASP A 47 8.01 -13.06 -0.70
CA ASP A 47 8.23 -13.13 0.75
C ASP A 47 8.13 -11.76 1.45
N ARG A 48 7.65 -10.71 0.76
CA ARG A 48 7.71 -9.32 1.25
C ARG A 48 6.45 -8.53 1.01
N LEU A 49 6.03 -7.77 2.03
CA LEU A 49 5.17 -6.61 1.86
C LEU A 49 6.04 -5.34 1.83
N ILE A 50 5.88 -4.55 0.77
CA ILE A 50 6.65 -3.33 0.53
C ILE A 50 5.68 -2.17 0.48
N TYR A 51 5.98 -1.12 1.24
CA TYR A 51 5.27 0.15 1.21
C TYR A 51 6.25 1.27 0.89
N LYS A 52 5.89 2.13 -0.05
CA LYS A 52 6.67 3.32 -0.41
C LYS A 52 5.78 4.54 -0.51
N GLU A 53 6.27 5.67 -0.05
CA GLU A 53 5.71 6.99 -0.34
C GLU A 53 6.75 7.79 -1.12
N TYR A 54 6.30 8.42 -2.20
CA TYR A 54 7.08 9.36 -2.98
C TYR A 54 6.43 10.73 -2.90
N THR A 55 7.22 11.77 -2.65
CA THR A 55 6.77 13.16 -2.74
C THR A 55 7.35 13.81 -3.99
N PHE A 56 6.59 14.67 -4.64
CA PHE A 56 7.11 15.46 -5.75
C PHE A 56 7.70 16.77 -5.23
N VAL A 57 8.96 17.01 -5.53
CA VAL A 57 9.66 18.28 -5.27
C VAL A 57 10.26 18.71 -6.61
N ASP A 58 9.90 19.90 -7.08
CA ASP A 58 10.36 20.46 -8.37
C ASP A 58 10.07 19.54 -9.57
N GLY A 59 8.91 18.89 -9.58
CA GLY A 59 8.50 17.98 -10.64
C GLY A 59 9.18 16.60 -10.62
N GLN A 60 10.09 16.34 -9.67
CA GLN A 60 10.77 15.06 -9.52
C GLN A 60 10.24 14.28 -8.32
N ALA A 61 9.99 12.98 -8.51
CA ALA A 61 9.57 12.09 -7.44
C ALA A 61 10.77 11.73 -6.54
N LYS A 62 10.69 12.05 -5.24
CA LYS A 62 11.66 11.67 -4.21
C LYS A 62 11.03 10.65 -3.27
N LEU A 63 11.76 9.59 -2.94
CA LEU A 63 11.31 8.59 -1.96
C LEU A 63 11.32 9.23 -0.56
N ALA A 64 10.14 9.35 0.04
CA ALA A 64 9.95 9.93 1.36
C ALA A 64 9.89 8.85 2.46
N VAL A 65 9.26 7.70 2.16
CA VAL A 65 9.10 6.58 3.10
C VAL A 65 9.32 5.27 2.37
N GLU A 66 10.03 4.34 2.99
CA GLU A 66 10.11 2.95 2.54
C GLU A 66 10.05 1.99 3.74
N HIS A 67 9.02 1.15 3.78
CA HIS A 67 8.91 0.06 4.74
C HIS A 67 8.90 -1.28 4.01
N LYS A 68 9.71 -2.23 4.50
CA LYS A 68 9.80 -3.58 3.97
C LYS A 68 9.61 -4.57 5.11
N ILE A 69 8.64 -5.46 4.95
CA ILE A 69 8.29 -6.47 5.96
C ILE A 69 8.50 -7.83 5.33
N MET A 70 9.44 -8.59 5.87
CA MET A 70 9.72 -9.98 5.51
C MET A 70 8.65 -10.88 6.14
N LEU A 71 8.12 -11.82 5.37
CA LEU A 71 7.05 -12.71 5.76
C LEU A 71 7.44 -14.15 5.41
N ASN A 72 7.17 -15.08 6.32
CA ASN A 72 7.24 -16.51 5.98
C ASN A 72 6.03 -16.93 5.11
N GLN A 73 5.96 -18.20 4.68
CA GLN A 73 4.89 -18.68 3.81
C GLN A 73 3.48 -18.55 4.43
N ALA A 74 3.31 -18.90 5.71
CA ALA A 74 2.01 -18.84 6.39
C ALA A 74 1.55 -17.38 6.58
N GLU A 75 2.49 -16.50 6.95
CA GLU A 75 2.24 -15.07 7.07
C GLU A 75 1.90 -14.46 5.71
N MET A 76 2.62 -14.83 4.66
CA MET A 76 2.38 -14.36 3.29
C MET A 76 0.98 -14.77 2.79
N PHE A 77 0.54 -16.00 3.05
CA PHE A 77 -0.81 -16.44 2.69
C PHE A 77 -1.88 -15.54 3.34
N THR A 78 -1.72 -15.27 4.64
CA THR A 78 -2.64 -14.42 5.40
C THR A 78 -2.60 -12.97 4.91
N VAL A 79 -1.40 -12.40 4.70
CA VAL A 79 -1.24 -11.03 4.21
C VAL A 79 -1.79 -10.88 2.80
N LYS A 80 -1.62 -11.87 1.91
CA LYS A 80 -2.21 -11.85 0.56
C LYS A 80 -3.73 -11.78 0.59
N HIS A 81 -4.38 -12.50 1.51
CA HIS A 81 -5.82 -12.40 1.72
C HIS A 81 -6.26 -10.99 2.14
N HIS A 82 -5.56 -10.38 3.11
CA HIS A 82 -5.86 -9.02 3.55
C HIS A 82 -5.54 -7.96 2.50
N PHE A 83 -4.43 -8.10 1.78
CA PHE A 83 -4.03 -7.22 0.69
C PHE A 83 -5.11 -7.16 -0.38
N LYS A 84 -5.68 -8.31 -0.78
CA LYS A 84 -6.79 -8.36 -1.74
C LYS A 84 -8.00 -7.55 -1.29
N LYS A 85 -8.24 -7.40 0.02
CA LYS A 85 -9.33 -6.60 0.59
C LYS A 85 -8.94 -5.16 0.92
N THR A 86 -7.66 -4.81 0.77
CA THR A 86 -7.12 -3.49 1.11
C THR A 86 -7.47 -2.51 0.00
N HIS A 87 -8.67 -1.94 0.02
CA HIS A 87 -9.07 -0.87 -0.88
C HIS A 87 -9.35 0.39 -0.08
N GLN A 88 -9.28 1.51 -0.76
CA GLN A 88 -9.92 2.71 -0.27
C GLN A 88 -11.43 2.47 -0.42
N GLU A 89 -12.19 2.56 0.67
CA GLU A 89 -13.65 2.66 0.62
C GLU A 89 -13.99 4.03 -0.01
N LYS A 90 -13.82 4.15 -1.32
CA LYS A 90 -14.56 5.17 -2.07
C LYS A 90 -15.86 4.48 -2.45
N ASP A 91 -16.90 4.69 -1.65
CA ASP A 91 -18.24 4.68 -2.20
C ASP A 91 -18.18 5.60 -3.41
N ILE A 92 -18.13 5.03 -4.60
CA ILE A 92 -18.48 5.76 -5.80
C ILE A 92 -19.98 5.96 -5.63
N LYS A 93 -20.38 6.99 -4.88
CA LYS A 93 -21.67 7.62 -5.12
C LYS A 93 -21.54 8.19 -6.52
N ILE A 94 -21.95 7.37 -7.48
CA ILE A 94 -22.34 7.82 -8.81
C ILE A 94 -23.42 8.86 -8.51
N ALA A 95 -23.05 10.13 -8.56
CA ALA A 95 -23.99 11.24 -8.58
C ALA A 95 -24.57 11.35 -9.99
#